data_AF-T1EM47-F1
#
_entry.id   AF-T1EM47-F1
#
_cell.length_a   1.000
_cell.length_b   1.000
_cell.length_c   1.000
_cell.angle_alpha   90.00
_cell.angle_beta   90.00
_cell.angle_gamma   90.00
#
_symmetry.space_group_name_H-M   'P 1'
#
loop_
_entity.id
_entity.type
_entity.pdbx_description
1 polymer ?
#
loop_
_entity_poly.entity_id
_entity_poly.type
_entity_poly.pdbx_seq_one_letter_code
_entity_poly.pdbx_strand_id
1 'polypeptide(L)'
;MIDSLKKNEKLVRELKHLDNQKCRETHKIALIYVGLNQEDKLSILSNKQGSPAYEAFLQALGWKVDLKSHMGFSGGLQANGSNGAFAPYNASSNNEIIFHVATMMPGDGEEEQLRKLRHLGNDEVHIIWSEHIREYRHGIIPTEFGDVLLIIYPLECGLYRVQIKQKSKNYYFGPLYDETVVDSIKLPGLIKHTAVNASRSLHLQENFYEP
;
A
#
# COMPACT_ATOMS: atom_id res chain seq x y z
N MET A 1 -21.46 41.26 10.31
CA MET A 1 -22.70 40.67 9.76
C MET A 1 -22.26 39.40 9.06
N ILE A 2 -22.54 38.23 9.63
CA ILE A 2 -22.26 36.96 8.93
C ILE A 2 -23.35 36.84 7.89
N ASP A 3 -23.03 37.00 6.61
CA ASP A 3 -24.01 36.81 5.53
C ASP A 3 -24.61 35.41 5.66
N SER A 4 -25.94 35.34 5.75
CA SER A 4 -26.64 34.08 5.85
C SER A 4 -26.41 33.27 4.57
N LEU A 5 -25.74 32.12 4.70
CA LEU A 5 -25.53 31.19 3.60
C LEU A 5 -26.88 30.80 2.97
N LYS A 6 -27.04 31.07 1.67
CA LYS A 6 -28.25 30.69 0.93
C LYS A 6 -28.27 29.18 0.73
N LYS A 7 -29.33 28.52 1.21
CA LYS A 7 -29.56 27.09 0.96
C LYS A 7 -29.76 26.84 -0.54
N ASN A 8 -28.80 26.14 -1.16
CA ASN A 8 -28.88 25.70 -2.55
C ASN A 8 -28.28 24.29 -2.70
N GLU A 9 -28.45 23.66 -3.86
CA GLU A 9 -27.97 22.29 -4.12
C GLU A 9 -26.46 22.16 -3.97
N LYS A 10 -25.71 23.20 -4.38
CA LYS A 10 -24.26 23.25 -4.20
C LYS A 10 -23.89 23.17 -2.71
N LEU A 11 -24.52 23.99 -1.85
CA LEU A 11 -24.29 23.98 -0.41
C LEU A 11 -24.64 22.62 0.22
N VAL A 12 -25.74 22.00 -0.18
CA VAL A 12 -26.10 20.66 0.31
C VAL A 12 -25.07 19.61 -0.12
N ARG A 13 -24.53 19.72 -1.34
CA ARG A 13 -23.46 18.84 -1.84
C ARG A 13 -22.16 19.03 -1.06
N GLU A 14 -21.75 20.27 -0.82
CA GLU A 14 -20.56 20.60 -0.04
C GLU A 14 -20.70 20.14 1.43
N LEU A 15 -21.86 20.33 2.05
CA LEU A 15 -22.12 19.83 3.41
C LEU A 15 -22.05 18.31 3.48
N LYS A 16 -22.65 17.60 2.50
CA LYS A 16 -22.49 16.15 2.40
C LYS A 16 -21.04 15.74 2.18
N HIS A 17 -20.26 16.53 1.43
CA HIS A 17 -18.84 16.25 1.25
C HIS A 17 -18.06 16.43 2.56
N LEU A 18 -18.37 17.49 3.31
CA LEU A 18 -17.80 17.78 4.62
C LEU A 18 -18.13 16.68 5.65
N ASP A 19 -19.39 16.27 5.73
CA ASP A 19 -19.84 15.20 6.63
C ASP A 19 -19.18 13.85 6.32
N ASN A 20 -18.74 13.66 5.07
CA ASN A 20 -18.04 12.45 4.62
C ASN A 20 -16.51 12.57 4.72
N GLN A 21 -15.96 13.72 5.14
CA GLN A 21 -14.53 13.86 5.36
C GLN A 21 -14.07 12.91 6.46
N LYS A 22 -12.95 12.24 6.21
CA LYS A 22 -12.36 11.34 7.20
C LYS A 22 -11.64 12.16 8.24
N CYS A 23 -11.91 11.87 9.51
CA CYS A 23 -11.19 12.51 10.63
C CYS A 23 -9.74 12.05 10.76
N ARG A 24 -9.34 10.98 10.06
CA ARG A 24 -7.99 10.41 10.06
C ARG A 24 -7.45 10.44 8.64
N GLU A 25 -6.14 10.59 8.51
CA GLU A 25 -5.45 10.36 7.23
C GLU A 25 -5.60 8.90 6.81
N THR A 26 -5.84 8.64 5.54
CA THR A 26 -6.06 7.29 5.04
C THR A 26 -5.01 6.93 3.99
N HIS A 27 -4.36 5.78 4.17
CA HIS A 27 -3.31 5.31 3.26
C HIS A 27 -3.65 3.92 2.72
N LYS A 28 -3.53 3.76 1.41
CA LYS A 28 -3.57 2.48 0.69
C LYS A 28 -2.14 2.14 0.25
N ILE A 29 -1.70 0.93 0.55
CA ILE A 29 -0.31 0.50 0.29
C ILE A 29 -0.36 -0.90 -0.31
N ALA A 30 0.23 -1.06 -1.49
CA ALA A 30 0.36 -2.35 -2.14
C ALA A 30 1.47 -3.17 -1.48
N LEU A 31 1.26 -4.47 -1.32
CA LEU A 31 2.29 -5.40 -0.86
C LEU A 31 2.35 -6.61 -1.78
N ILE A 32 3.49 -6.78 -2.44
CA ILE A 32 3.70 -7.77 -3.50
C ILE A 32 4.84 -8.69 -3.10
N TYR A 33 4.62 -10.00 -3.22
CA TYR A 33 5.63 -11.03 -2.98
C TYR A 33 6.22 -11.52 -4.30
N VAL A 34 7.54 -11.49 -4.42
CA VAL A 34 8.32 -11.99 -5.55
C VAL A 34 9.20 -13.13 -5.08
N GLY A 35 8.82 -14.35 -5.46
CA GLY A 35 9.55 -15.57 -5.13
C GLY A 35 10.78 -15.78 -6.01
N LEU A 36 11.55 -16.81 -5.67
CA LEU A 36 12.73 -17.21 -6.43
C LEU A 36 12.40 -17.46 -7.91
N ASN A 37 13.20 -16.89 -8.82
CA ASN A 37 13.09 -17.04 -10.27
C ASN A 37 11.79 -16.48 -10.90
N GLN A 38 10.98 -15.74 -10.15
CA GLN A 38 9.82 -15.06 -10.71
C GLN A 38 10.25 -13.77 -11.40
N GLU A 39 10.13 -13.74 -12.74
CA GLU A 39 10.53 -12.59 -13.56
C GLU A 39 9.40 -12.01 -14.40
N ASP A 40 8.21 -12.62 -14.33
CA ASP A 40 7.03 -12.22 -15.07
C ASP A 40 5.88 -11.85 -14.12
N LYS A 41 5.02 -10.95 -14.61
CA LYS A 41 3.86 -10.44 -13.89
C LYS A 41 2.90 -11.54 -13.46
N LEU A 42 2.65 -12.53 -14.32
CA LEU A 42 1.62 -13.53 -14.08
C LEU A 42 2.02 -14.44 -12.93
N SER A 43 3.27 -14.93 -12.91
CA SER A 43 3.75 -15.79 -11.83
C SER A 43 3.71 -15.09 -10.47
N ILE A 44 4.13 -13.82 -10.42
CA ILE A 44 4.10 -13.00 -9.19
C ILE A 44 2.67 -12.80 -8.67
N LEU A 45 1.73 -12.44 -9.56
CA LEU A 45 0.34 -12.19 -9.17
C LEU A 45 -0.44 -13.48 -8.86
N SER A 46 0.05 -14.64 -9.31
CA SER A 46 -0.55 -15.94 -9.03
C SER A 46 -0.16 -16.48 -7.65
N ASN A 47 0.79 -15.85 -6.95
CA ASN A 47 1.17 -16.24 -5.60
C ASN A 47 -0.03 -16.14 -4.65
N LYS A 48 -0.28 -17.21 -3.89
CA LYS A 48 -1.33 -17.28 -2.85
C LYS A 48 -0.78 -17.23 -1.42
N GLN A 49 0.52 -17.41 -1.28
CA GLN A 49 1.27 -17.37 -0.03
C GLN A 49 2.71 -17.00 -0.36
N GLY A 50 3.44 -16.44 0.61
CA GLY A 50 4.88 -16.26 0.50
C GLY A 50 5.66 -17.23 1.39
N SER A 51 6.90 -16.85 1.69
CA SER A 51 7.75 -17.58 2.63
C SER A 51 7.32 -17.36 4.09
N PRO A 52 7.82 -18.17 5.04
CA PRO A 52 7.57 -17.95 6.46
C PRO A 52 7.99 -16.56 6.95
N ALA A 53 9.09 -16.01 6.44
CA ALA A 53 9.57 -14.67 6.80
C ALA A 53 8.64 -13.57 6.27
N TYR A 54 8.14 -13.73 5.04
CA TYR A 54 7.13 -12.84 4.47
C TYR A 54 5.82 -12.87 5.26
N GLU A 55 5.33 -14.06 5.61
CA GLU A 55 4.08 -14.20 6.38
C GLU A 55 4.23 -13.62 7.80
N ALA A 56 5.41 -13.77 8.43
CA ALA A 56 5.69 -13.14 9.71
C ALA A 56 5.72 -11.60 9.61
N PHE A 57 6.32 -11.06 8.55
CA PHE A 57 6.31 -9.63 8.27
C PHE A 57 4.88 -9.11 8.04
N LEU A 58 4.07 -9.82 7.25
CA LEU A 58 2.66 -9.51 7.02
C LEU A 58 1.86 -9.38 8.32
N GLN A 59 2.02 -10.37 9.21
CA GLN A 59 1.34 -10.38 10.51
C GLN A 59 1.78 -9.22 11.41
N ALA A 60 3.02 -8.75 11.26
CA ALA A 60 3.56 -7.65 12.05
C ALA A 60 3.19 -6.25 11.52
N LEU A 61 2.67 -6.13 10.28
CA LEU A 61 2.26 -4.84 9.71
C LEU A 61 1.00 -4.28 10.37
N GLY A 62 0.04 -5.15 10.69
CA GLY A 62 -1.27 -4.75 11.23
C GLY A 62 -2.15 -5.93 11.61
N TRP A 63 -3.35 -5.62 12.09
CA TRP A 63 -4.35 -6.61 12.44
C TRP A 63 -4.98 -7.18 11.17
N LYS A 64 -5.16 -8.51 11.15
CA LYS A 64 -5.96 -9.15 10.11
C LYS A 64 -7.43 -8.84 10.34
N VAL A 65 -8.06 -8.10 9.43
CA VAL A 65 -9.48 -7.75 9.49
C VAL A 65 -10.29 -8.52 8.45
N ASP A 66 -11.53 -8.88 8.79
CA ASP A 66 -12.49 -9.46 7.85
C ASP A 66 -13.17 -8.34 7.06
N LEU A 67 -13.01 -8.34 5.74
CA LEU A 67 -13.55 -7.30 4.87
C LEU A 67 -15.09 -7.21 4.89
N LYS A 68 -15.80 -8.27 5.31
CA LYS A 68 -17.26 -8.25 5.43
C LYS A 68 -17.75 -7.43 6.61
N SER A 69 -16.99 -7.40 7.70
CA SER A 69 -17.38 -6.75 8.96
C SER A 69 -16.53 -5.54 9.31
N HIS A 70 -15.45 -5.28 8.56
CA HIS A 70 -14.56 -4.15 8.77
C HIS A 70 -15.29 -2.82 8.61
N MET A 71 -15.26 -1.99 9.65
CA MET A 71 -15.89 -0.67 9.67
C MET A 71 -14.92 0.48 9.46
N GLY A 72 -13.61 0.20 9.39
CA GLY A 72 -12.58 1.21 9.16
C GLY A 72 -12.42 1.55 7.68
N PHE A 73 -11.35 2.26 7.36
CA PHE A 73 -10.95 2.54 5.99
C PHE A 73 -10.70 1.24 5.22
N SER A 74 -11.40 1.06 4.09
CA SER A 74 -11.29 -0.13 3.24
C SER A 74 -10.37 0.04 2.04
N GLY A 75 -9.96 1.27 1.71
CA GLY A 75 -9.12 1.57 0.55
C GLY A 75 -9.65 0.98 -0.76
N GLY A 76 -10.97 0.94 -0.93
CA GLY A 76 -11.63 0.40 -2.12
C GLY A 76 -11.80 -1.11 -2.14
N LEU A 77 -11.29 -1.86 -1.15
CA LEU A 77 -11.56 -3.29 -1.03
C LEU A 77 -13.04 -3.53 -0.73
N GLN A 78 -13.64 -4.49 -1.42
CA GLN A 78 -15.07 -4.80 -1.36
C GLN A 78 -15.36 -5.98 -0.43
N ALA A 79 -16.44 -5.84 0.35
CA ALA A 79 -16.96 -6.88 1.25
C ALA A 79 -17.59 -8.09 0.54
N ASN A 80 -17.75 -8.05 -0.78
CA ASN A 80 -18.40 -9.12 -1.56
C ASN A 80 -17.48 -10.34 -1.83
N GLY A 81 -16.25 -10.33 -1.30
CA GLY A 81 -15.27 -11.42 -1.47
C GLY A 81 -14.44 -11.34 -2.75
N SER A 82 -14.71 -10.39 -3.65
CA SER A 82 -13.95 -10.23 -4.90
C SER A 82 -12.48 -9.82 -4.67
N ASN A 83 -12.17 -9.25 -3.51
CA ASN A 83 -10.83 -8.84 -3.09
C ASN A 83 -10.19 -9.78 -2.08
N GLY A 84 -10.79 -10.95 -1.85
CA GLY A 84 -10.43 -11.83 -0.74
C GLY A 84 -11.31 -11.59 0.48
N ALA A 85 -11.10 -12.39 1.52
CA ALA A 85 -11.87 -12.31 2.75
C ALA A 85 -11.22 -11.39 3.80
N PHE A 86 -9.90 -11.23 3.75
CA PHE A 86 -9.14 -10.54 4.78
C PHE A 86 -8.11 -9.59 4.18
N ALA A 87 -7.75 -8.56 4.95
CA ALA A 87 -6.61 -7.71 4.67
C ALA A 87 -5.90 -7.33 5.99
N PRO A 88 -4.59 -7.06 5.97
CA PRO A 88 -3.93 -6.40 7.08
C PRO A 88 -4.38 -4.94 7.13
N TYR A 89 -4.65 -4.48 8.34
CA TYR A 89 -5.12 -3.14 8.63
C TYR A 89 -4.42 -2.60 9.87
N ASN A 90 -4.00 -1.33 9.82
CA ASN A 90 -3.44 -0.64 10.97
C ASN A 90 -4.16 0.69 11.17
N ALA A 91 -4.34 1.06 12.43
CA ALA A 91 -4.93 2.33 12.80
C ALA A 91 -4.20 2.91 14.01
N SER A 92 -3.97 4.21 13.95
CA SER A 92 -3.52 5.05 15.06
C SER A 92 -4.53 6.17 15.28
N SER A 93 -4.36 7.00 16.31
CA SER A 93 -5.23 8.17 16.53
C SER A 93 -5.34 9.10 15.32
N ASN A 94 -4.31 9.12 14.45
CA ASN A 94 -4.18 10.12 13.40
C ASN A 94 -4.35 9.53 11.99
N ASN A 95 -4.13 8.23 11.81
CA ASN A 95 -4.19 7.61 10.49
C ASN A 95 -4.77 6.19 10.50
N GLU A 96 -5.22 5.77 9.33
CA GLU A 96 -5.65 4.42 9.00
C GLU A 96 -4.89 3.95 7.76
N ILE A 97 -4.47 2.68 7.78
CA ILE A 97 -3.70 2.06 6.71
C ILE A 97 -4.36 0.73 6.38
N ILE A 98 -4.66 0.53 5.10
CA ILE A 98 -5.09 -0.75 4.57
C ILE A 98 -4.06 -1.25 3.57
N PHE A 99 -3.67 -2.52 3.69
CA PHE A 99 -2.69 -3.10 2.80
C PHE A 99 -3.39 -3.91 1.70
N HIS A 100 -3.12 -3.57 0.45
CA HIS A 100 -3.53 -4.36 -0.71
C HIS A 100 -2.51 -5.47 -0.90
N VAL A 101 -2.73 -6.61 -0.26
CA VAL A 101 -1.78 -7.74 -0.27
C VAL A 101 -2.08 -8.67 -1.44
N ALA A 102 -1.16 -8.74 -2.40
CA ALA A 102 -1.33 -9.52 -3.63
C ALA A 102 -1.65 -11.01 -3.36
N THR A 103 -1.03 -11.61 -2.34
CA THR A 103 -1.23 -13.02 -1.97
C THR A 103 -2.57 -13.29 -1.27
N MET A 104 -3.22 -12.27 -0.70
CA MET A 104 -4.54 -12.39 -0.06
C MET A 104 -5.70 -12.10 -1.01
N MET A 105 -5.42 -11.64 -2.23
CA MET A 105 -6.42 -11.38 -3.27
C MET A 105 -6.55 -12.59 -4.21
N PRO A 106 -7.78 -12.92 -4.67
CA PRO A 106 -7.99 -13.91 -5.73
C PRO A 106 -7.22 -13.55 -7.00
N GLY A 107 -6.75 -14.55 -7.73
CA GLY A 107 -5.90 -14.37 -8.91
C GLY A 107 -5.74 -15.62 -9.76
N ASP A 108 -6.69 -16.56 -9.67
CA ASP A 108 -6.67 -17.83 -10.40
C ASP A 108 -7.14 -17.67 -11.85
N GLY A 109 -7.96 -16.65 -12.11
CA GLY A 109 -8.43 -16.28 -13.46
C GLY A 109 -7.90 -14.92 -13.93
N GLU A 110 -7.91 -14.70 -15.24
CA GLU A 110 -7.51 -13.44 -15.88
C GLU A 110 -8.30 -12.24 -15.32
N GLU A 111 -9.62 -12.40 -15.14
CA GLU A 111 -10.46 -11.35 -14.58
C GLU A 111 -10.07 -11.01 -13.12
N GLU A 112 -9.75 -12.03 -12.33
CA GLU A 112 -9.31 -11.83 -10.93
C GLU A 112 -7.94 -11.16 -10.87
N GLN A 113 -7.01 -11.56 -11.74
CA GLN A 113 -5.71 -10.90 -11.86
C GLN A 113 -5.84 -9.44 -12.30
N LEU A 114 -6.77 -9.15 -13.22
CA LEU A 114 -7.07 -7.78 -13.63
C LEU A 114 -7.63 -6.96 -12.45
N ARG A 115 -8.55 -7.53 -11.67
CA ARG A 115 -9.07 -6.88 -10.45
C ARG A 115 -7.96 -6.65 -9.42
N LYS A 116 -7.11 -7.65 -9.18
CA LYS A 116 -5.92 -7.54 -8.31
C LYS A 116 -5.03 -6.38 -8.76
N LEU A 117 -4.74 -6.27 -10.06
CA LEU A 117 -3.99 -5.17 -10.65
C LEU A 117 -4.68 -3.81 -10.54
N ARG A 118 -6.01 -3.72 -10.56
CA ARG A 118 -6.71 -2.44 -10.34
C ARG A 118 -6.53 -1.90 -8.93
N HIS A 119 -6.31 -2.76 -7.95
CA HIS A 119 -6.00 -2.33 -6.59
C HIS A 119 -4.51 -2.01 -6.49
N LEU A 120 -3.66 -3.02 -6.71
CA LEU A 120 -2.20 -2.87 -6.60
C LEU A 120 -1.65 -1.77 -7.50
N GLY A 121 -2.08 -1.70 -8.75
CA GLY A 121 -1.54 -0.78 -9.74
C GLY A 121 -1.98 0.67 -9.56
N ASN A 122 -2.98 0.94 -8.72
CA ASN A 122 -3.46 2.28 -8.40
C ASN A 122 -2.97 2.78 -7.03
N ASP A 123 -2.13 2.02 -6.34
CA ASP A 123 -1.50 2.46 -5.10
C ASP A 123 -0.22 3.20 -5.43
N GLU A 124 0.05 4.29 -4.70
CA GLU A 124 1.22 5.13 -5.01
C GLU A 124 2.51 4.60 -4.38
N VAL A 125 2.35 3.90 -3.26
CA VAL A 125 3.43 3.31 -2.49
C VAL A 125 3.29 1.80 -2.53
N HIS A 126 4.31 1.13 -3.07
CA HIS A 126 4.38 -0.33 -3.11
C HIS A 126 5.49 -0.83 -2.20
N ILE A 127 5.16 -1.82 -1.38
CA ILE A 127 6.14 -2.65 -0.69
C ILE A 127 6.35 -3.90 -1.53
N ILE A 128 7.60 -4.17 -1.89
CA ILE A 128 7.97 -5.35 -2.67
C ILE A 128 8.83 -6.25 -1.78
N TRP A 129 8.33 -7.43 -1.42
CA TRP A 129 9.15 -8.46 -0.79
C TRP A 129 9.78 -9.33 -1.86
N SER A 130 11.10 -9.30 -2.00
CA SER A 130 11.81 -10.02 -3.05
C SER A 130 12.78 -11.05 -2.47
N GLU A 131 12.47 -12.32 -2.72
CA GLU A 131 13.38 -13.46 -2.50
C GLU A 131 14.07 -13.89 -3.79
N HIS A 132 13.85 -13.15 -4.87
CA HIS A 132 14.59 -13.35 -6.10
C HIS A 132 16.05 -12.93 -5.91
N ILE A 133 16.96 -13.66 -6.56
CA ILE A 133 18.41 -13.44 -6.53
C ILE A 133 18.84 -12.14 -7.24
N ARG A 134 17.96 -11.55 -8.06
CA ARG A 134 18.22 -10.34 -8.83
C ARG A 134 17.48 -9.16 -8.23
N GLU A 135 18.01 -7.96 -8.50
CA GLU A 135 17.34 -6.70 -8.21
C GLU A 135 15.96 -6.64 -8.87
N TYR A 136 15.01 -6.07 -8.13
CA TYR A 136 13.63 -5.95 -8.59
C TYR A 136 13.58 -4.86 -9.66
N ARG A 137 12.95 -5.19 -10.78
CA ARG A 137 12.77 -4.27 -11.91
C ARG A 137 11.37 -3.67 -11.81
N HIS A 138 11.31 -2.34 -11.70
CA HIS A 138 10.05 -1.59 -11.59
C HIS A 138 9.02 -1.96 -12.69
N GLY A 139 9.47 -2.29 -13.91
CA GLY A 139 8.59 -2.64 -15.02
C GLY A 139 7.94 -4.04 -14.97
N ILE A 140 8.20 -4.86 -13.95
CA ILE A 140 7.59 -6.21 -13.86
C ILE A 140 6.10 -6.11 -13.55
N ILE A 141 5.72 -5.26 -12.61
CA ILE A 141 4.31 -4.94 -12.32
C ILE A 141 4.04 -3.56 -12.90
N PRO A 142 3.38 -3.45 -14.06
CA PRO A 142 3.09 -2.17 -14.68
C PRO A 142 2.10 -1.40 -13.81
N THR A 143 2.50 -0.18 -13.43
CA THR A 143 1.68 0.75 -12.68
C THR A 143 2.02 2.17 -13.14
N GLU A 144 1.00 3.00 -13.34
CA GLU A 144 1.20 4.43 -13.59
C GLU A 144 1.47 5.20 -12.30
N PHE A 145 1.02 4.64 -11.18
CA PHE A 145 0.96 5.26 -9.85
C PHE A 145 2.08 4.84 -8.91
N GLY A 146 2.78 3.72 -9.11
CA GLY A 146 3.82 3.22 -8.19
C GLY A 146 5.06 4.12 -8.07
N ASP A 147 4.85 5.33 -7.58
CA ASP A 147 5.77 6.45 -7.49
C ASP A 147 6.87 6.18 -6.47
N VAL A 148 6.58 5.38 -5.44
CA VAL A 148 7.56 4.93 -4.44
C VAL A 148 7.50 3.42 -4.27
N LEU A 149 8.65 2.76 -4.43
CA LEU A 149 8.85 1.35 -4.13
C LEU A 149 9.75 1.18 -2.90
N LEU A 150 9.26 0.48 -1.89
CA LEU A 150 10.04 -0.01 -0.75
C LEU A 150 10.32 -1.50 -0.96
N ILE A 151 11.52 -1.82 -1.44
CA ILE A 151 11.88 -3.18 -1.82
C ILE A 151 12.69 -3.83 -0.69
N ILE A 152 12.21 -4.94 -0.17
CA ILE A 152 12.77 -5.68 0.95
C ILE A 152 13.42 -6.95 0.42
N TYR A 153 14.71 -7.11 0.72
CA TYR A 153 15.51 -8.29 0.42
C TYR A 153 15.94 -9.00 1.71
N PRO A 154 15.42 -10.19 1.99
CA PRO A 154 15.94 -11.03 3.07
C PRO A 154 17.40 -11.40 2.82
N LEU A 155 18.24 -11.27 3.84
CA LEU A 155 19.66 -11.65 3.79
C LEU A 155 19.87 -12.95 4.57
N GLU A 156 20.91 -13.70 4.20
CA GLU A 156 21.24 -15.00 4.85
C GLU A 156 21.54 -14.86 6.35
N CYS A 157 21.95 -13.68 6.81
CA CYS A 157 22.23 -13.39 8.21
C CYS A 157 20.98 -13.08 9.07
N GLY A 158 19.77 -13.19 8.51
CA GLY A 158 18.52 -12.87 9.21
C GLY A 158 18.20 -11.37 9.29
N LEU A 159 18.99 -10.54 8.61
CA LEU A 159 18.72 -9.11 8.40
C LEU A 159 18.00 -8.89 7.06
N TYR A 160 17.54 -7.67 6.83
CA TYR A 160 16.82 -7.30 5.62
C TYR A 160 17.41 -6.03 5.04
N ARG A 161 17.78 -6.08 3.76
CA ARG A 161 18.19 -4.88 3.02
C ARG A 161 16.95 -4.24 2.41
N VAL A 162 16.77 -2.95 2.63
CA VAL A 162 15.67 -2.16 2.08
C VAL A 162 16.24 -1.20 1.04
N GLN A 163 15.79 -1.37 -0.19
CA GLN A 163 16.06 -0.45 -1.29
C GLN A 163 14.84 0.43 -1.54
N ILE A 164 15.04 1.72 -1.77
CA ILE A 164 13.97 2.69 -2.02
C ILE A 164 14.14 3.23 -3.43
N LYS A 165 13.15 2.96 -4.29
CA LYS A 165 13.07 3.57 -5.63
C LYS A 165 11.93 4.56 -5.65
N GLN A 166 12.17 5.72 -6.28
CA GLN A 166 11.16 6.75 -6.45
C GLN A 166 11.18 7.29 -7.88
N LYS A 167 10.00 7.57 -8.44
CA LYS A 167 9.83 8.10 -9.80
C LYS A 167 10.40 9.51 -9.93
N SER A 168 10.19 10.35 -8.91
CA SER A 168 10.77 11.69 -8.80
C SER A 168 11.71 11.77 -7.59
N LYS A 169 12.86 12.44 -7.75
CA LYS A 169 13.85 12.61 -6.68
C LYS A 169 13.51 13.70 -5.66
N ASN A 170 12.37 14.39 -5.84
CA ASN A 170 11.97 15.53 -5.02
C ASN A 170 11.19 15.12 -3.76
N TYR A 171 10.89 13.84 -3.60
CA TYR A 171 10.21 13.33 -2.42
C TYR A 171 11.24 13.07 -1.31
N TYR A 172 10.98 13.66 -0.14
CA TYR A 172 11.80 13.49 1.06
C TYR A 172 10.94 12.88 2.14
N PHE A 173 11.20 11.63 2.46
CA PHE A 173 10.50 10.88 3.50
C PHE A 173 11.46 9.90 4.18
N GLY A 174 11.04 9.37 5.32
CA GLY A 174 11.80 8.42 6.13
C GLY A 174 10.86 7.70 7.09
N PRO A 175 11.36 6.91 8.06
CA PRO A 175 12.71 6.97 8.61
C PRO A 175 13.80 6.17 7.86
N LEU A 176 13.43 5.29 6.92
CA LEU A 176 14.40 4.50 6.16
C LEU A 176 15.03 5.31 5.02
N TYR A 177 16.28 4.99 4.71
CA TYR A 177 17.00 5.51 3.54
C TYR A 177 17.30 4.37 2.57
N ASP A 178 17.66 4.73 1.33
CA ASP A 178 18.03 3.75 0.34
C ASP A 178 19.21 2.87 0.80
N GLU A 179 19.15 1.58 0.49
CA GLU A 179 20.11 0.55 0.89
C GLU A 179 20.30 0.36 2.41
N THR A 180 19.29 0.69 3.23
CA THR A 180 19.35 0.47 4.69
C THR A 180 19.23 -1.02 5.04
N VAL A 181 20.04 -1.51 5.98
CA VAL A 181 19.89 -2.86 6.54
C VAL A 181 19.20 -2.79 7.91
N VAL A 182 18.18 -3.63 8.09
CA VAL A 182 17.28 -3.61 9.26
C VAL A 182 17.11 -5.01 9.83
N ASP A 183 16.95 -5.13 11.14
CA ASP A 183 16.57 -6.39 11.80
C ASP A 183 15.08 -6.73 11.60
N SER A 184 14.74 -8.02 11.73
CA SER A 184 13.37 -8.53 11.56
C SER A 184 12.33 -7.86 12.47
N ILE A 185 12.72 -7.47 13.69
CA ILE A 185 11.80 -6.95 14.70
C ILE A 185 11.43 -5.50 14.39
N LYS A 186 12.39 -4.70 13.89
CA LYS A 186 12.17 -3.28 13.57
C LYS A 186 11.61 -3.07 12.16
N LEU A 187 11.85 -4.00 11.23
CA LEU A 187 11.47 -3.89 9.83
C LEU A 187 9.99 -3.50 9.60
N PRO A 188 8.98 -4.19 10.19
CA PRO A 188 7.57 -3.87 9.92
C PRO A 188 7.20 -2.44 10.32
N GLY A 189 7.68 -1.98 11.48
CA GLY A 189 7.44 -0.63 11.97
C GLY A 189 8.10 0.44 11.10
N LEU A 190 9.37 0.23 10.72
CA LEU A 190 10.11 1.17 9.88
C LEU A 190 9.56 1.24 8.46
N ILE A 191 9.20 0.11 7.85
CA ILE A 191 8.55 0.08 6.52
C ILE A 191 7.21 0.80 6.57
N LYS A 192 6.36 0.51 7.57
CA LYS A 192 5.05 1.15 7.71
C LYS A 192 5.17 2.67 7.86
N HIS A 193 6.05 3.16 8.74
CA HIS A 193 6.25 4.61 8.91
C HIS A 193 6.82 5.26 7.64
N THR A 194 7.76 4.59 6.97
CA THR A 194 8.34 5.09 5.71
C THR A 194 7.27 5.18 4.62
N ALA A 195 6.43 4.16 4.49
CA ALA A 195 5.36 4.14 3.49
C ALA A 195 4.30 5.22 3.72
N VAL A 196 3.89 5.44 4.98
CA VAL A 196 2.97 6.53 5.35
C VAL A 196 3.57 7.90 5.02
N ASN A 197 4.83 8.13 5.38
CA ASN A 197 5.49 9.40 5.10
C ASN A 197 5.73 9.62 3.60
N ALA A 198 6.01 8.55 2.84
CA ALA A 198 6.06 8.59 1.39
C ALA A 198 4.72 9.01 0.80
N SER A 199 3.63 8.33 1.15
CA SER A 199 2.27 8.68 0.70
C SER A 199 1.90 10.12 1.07
N ARG A 200 2.24 10.59 2.28
CA ARG A 200 2.00 12.00 2.66
C ARG A 200 2.82 12.97 1.81
N SER A 201 4.08 12.65 1.52
CA SER A 201 4.94 13.49 0.67
C SER A 201 4.41 13.59 -0.77
N LEU A 202 3.82 12.53 -1.31
CA LEU A 202 3.21 12.51 -2.64
C LEU A 202 1.98 13.44 -2.68
N HIS A 203 1.02 13.23 -1.78
CA HIS A 203 -0.18 14.06 -1.71
C HIS A 203 0.11 15.55 -1.48
N LEU A 204 1.14 15.89 -0.70
CA LEU A 204 1.53 17.29 -0.51
C LEU A 204 2.00 17.91 -1.81
N GLN A 205 2.80 17.21 -2.61
CA GLN A 205 3.33 17.73 -3.88
C GLN A 205 2.24 17.90 -4.93
N GLU A 206 1.27 16.99 -5.02
CA GLU A 206 0.14 17.13 -5.95
C GLU A 206 -0.71 18.38 -5.65
N ASN A 207 -0.97 18.68 -4.38
CA ASN A 207 -1.74 19.85 -3.97
C ASN A 207 -1.05 21.19 -4.26
N PHE A 208 0.27 21.21 -4.50
CA PHE A 208 0.99 22.41 -4.94
C PHE A 208 0.97 22.62 -6.47
N TYR A 209 0.36 21.69 -7.23
CA TYR A 209 0.34 21.70 -8.69
C TYR A 209 -1.04 21.98 -9.32
N GLU A 210 -2.02 22.49 -8.56
CA GLU A 210 -3.23 23.09 -9.16
C GLU A 210 -3.05 24.61 -9.36
N PRO A 211 -2.90 25.11 -10.61
CA PRO A 211 -2.98 26.53 -10.93
C PRO A 211 -4.41 27.10 -10.90
#